data_AF-A0A2S6UFV9-F1
#
_entry.id   AF-A0A2S6UFV9-F1
#
_cell.length_a   1.000
_cell.length_b   1.000
_cell.length_c   1.000
_cell.angle_alpha   90.00
_cell.angle_beta   90.00
_cell.angle_gamma   90.00
#
_symmetry.space_group_name_H-M   'P 1'
#
loop_
_entity.id
_entity.type
_entity.pdbx_description
1 polymer ?
#
loop_
_entity_poly.entity_id
_entity_poly.type
_entity_poly.pdbx_seq_one_letter_code
_entity_poly.pdbx_strand_id
1 'polypeptide(L)'
;ASAVTILLAAFSALPLLVVAISIALGGLLYGITTPSRDLLVRAATPPGFIGIAFGFTSTGLGIGGAVGPVVCGWTMDAGRPDWTFVLIAAVTALAVFTVFTVQPGDHRRDG
;
A
#
# COMPACT_ATOMS: atom_id res chain seq x y z
N ALA A 1 0.54 -4.73 -10.37
CA ALA A 1 -0.70 -5.47 -10.70
C ALA A 1 -1.94 -4.57 -10.57
N SER A 2 -2.16 -3.94 -9.41
CA SER A 2 -3.30 -3.04 -9.14
C SER A 2 -3.36 -1.77 -10.00
N ALA A 3 -2.22 -1.20 -10.41
CA ALA A 3 -2.20 -0.02 -11.28
C ALA A 3 -2.68 -0.32 -12.72
N VAL A 4 -2.40 -1.53 -13.22
CA VAL A 4 -2.76 -1.96 -14.59
C VAL A 4 -4.27 -2.23 -14.69
N THR A 5 -4.88 -2.75 -13.63
CA THR A 5 -6.33 -3.02 -13.59
C THR A 5 -7.16 -1.75 -13.55
N ILE A 6 -6.70 -0.69 -12.87
CA ILE A 6 -7.40 0.59 -12.78
C ILE A 6 -7.36 1.33 -14.13
N LEU A 7 -6.23 1.27 -14.84
CA LEU A 7 -6.04 1.92 -16.15
C LEU A 7 -6.85 1.25 -17.27
N LEU A 8 -7.04 -0.08 -17.19
CA LEU A 8 -7.90 -0.84 -18.09
C LEU A 8 -9.41 -0.57 -17.87
N ALA A 9 -9.83 -0.32 -16.62
CA ALA A 9 -11.22 -0.02 -16.28
C ALA A 9 -11.69 1.37 -16.74
N ALA A 10 -10.76 2.32 -16.93
CA ALA A 10 -11.07 3.69 -17.33
C ALA A 10 -11.30 3.87 -18.85
N PHE A 11 -10.76 2.99 -19.69
CA PHE A 11 -10.74 3.16 -21.16
C PHE A 11 -11.66 2.23 -21.94
N SER A 12 -12.37 1.33 -21.27
CA SER A 12 -13.04 0.24 -21.96
C SER A 12 -14.40 -0.01 -21.35
N ALA A 13 -15.43 -0.01 -22.21
CA ALA A 13 -16.73 -0.58 -21.95
C ALA A 13 -16.60 -2.12 -21.78
N LEU A 14 -15.78 -2.55 -20.83
CA LEU A 14 -15.59 -3.95 -20.48
C LEU A 14 -16.89 -4.47 -19.87
N PRO A 15 -17.31 -5.70 -20.22
CA PRO A 15 -18.45 -6.32 -19.58
C PRO A 15 -18.22 -6.32 -18.07
N LEU A 16 -19.25 -5.91 -17.31
CA LEU A 16 -19.24 -5.73 -15.86
C LEU A 16 -18.54 -6.88 -15.11
N LEU A 17 -18.63 -8.09 -15.66
CA LEU A 17 -17.97 -9.31 -15.18
C LEU A 17 -16.44 -9.18 -15.09
N VAL A 18 -15.75 -8.60 -16.07
CA VAL A 18 -14.29 -8.50 -16.09
C VAL A 18 -13.79 -7.49 -15.06
N VAL A 19 -14.51 -6.37 -14.93
CA VAL A 19 -14.24 -5.38 -13.87
C VAL A 19 -14.47 -6.02 -12.50
N ALA A 20 -15.60 -6.72 -12.31
CA ALA A 20 -15.91 -7.42 -11.06
C ALA A 20 -14.85 -8.46 -10.68
N ILE A 21 -14.38 -9.28 -11.64
CA ILE A 21 -13.31 -10.26 -11.41
C ILE A 21 -12.01 -9.55 -11.05
N SER A 22 -11.65 -8.46 -11.72
CA SER A 22 -10.41 -7.72 -11.43
C SER A 22 -10.41 -7.08 -10.04
N ILE A 23 -11.56 -6.53 -9.61
CA ILE A 23 -11.75 -5.98 -8.27
C ILE A 23 -11.74 -7.12 -7.23
N ALA A 24 -12.40 -8.24 -7.52
CA ALA A 24 -12.42 -9.40 -6.62
C ALA A 24 -11.03 -10.00 -6.44
N LEU A 25 -10.26 -10.18 -7.51
CA LEU A 25 -8.87 -10.63 -7.44
C LEU A 25 -8.01 -9.60 -6.70
N GLY A 26 -8.14 -8.31 -7.05
CA GLY A 26 -7.41 -7.24 -6.39
C GLY A 26 -7.66 -7.20 -4.88
N GLY A 27 -8.92 -7.35 -4.47
CA GLY A 27 -9.32 -7.45 -3.07
C GLY A 27 -8.78 -8.71 -2.38
N LEU A 28 -8.81 -9.87 -3.06
CA LEU A 28 -8.25 -11.11 -2.55
C LEU A 28 -6.74 -11.00 -2.31
N LEU A 29 -5.99 -10.50 -3.30
CA LEU A 29 -4.55 -10.29 -3.19
C LEU A 29 -4.20 -9.27 -2.11
N TYR A 30 -4.98 -8.20 -1.98
CA TYR A 30 -4.82 -7.22 -0.91
C TYR A 30 -5.06 -7.84 0.47
N GLY A 31 -6.10 -8.68 0.59
CA GLY A 31 -6.42 -9.45 1.79
C GLY A 31 -5.30 -10.41 2.22
N ILE A 32 -4.57 -11.01 1.28
CA ILE A 32 -3.40 -11.87 1.56
C ILE A 32 -2.16 -11.04 1.91
N THR A 33 -2.02 -9.85 1.33
CA THR A 33 -0.85 -8.98 1.56
C THR A 33 -0.87 -8.33 2.94
N THR A 34 -2.07 -7.98 3.44
CA THR A 34 -2.26 -7.34 4.75
C THR A 34 -1.65 -8.14 5.91
N PRO A 35 -1.93 -9.45 6.11
CA PRO A 35 -1.32 -10.22 7.18
C PRO A 35 0.19 -10.39 7.00
N SER A 36 0.70 -10.44 5.77
CA SER A 36 2.15 -10.53 5.52
C SER A 36 2.90 -9.27 6.00
N ARG A 37 2.33 -8.08 5.80
CA ARG A 37 2.85 -6.81 6.34
C ARG A 37 2.85 -6.82 7.87
N ASP A 38 1.76 -7.28 8.46
CA ASP A 38 1.59 -7.30 9.92
C ASP A 38 2.56 -8.29 10.58
N LEU A 39 2.85 -9.42 9.93
CA LEU A 39 3.88 -10.37 10.39
C LEU A 39 5.29 -9.78 10.31
N LEU A 40 5.60 -8.98 9.28
CA LEU A 40 6.89 -8.28 9.17
C LEU A 40 7.05 -7.22 10.28
N VAL A 41 6.00 -6.45 10.56
CA VAL A 41 6.01 -5.48 11.67
C VAL A 41 6.21 -6.19 13.01
N ARG A 42 5.50 -7.30 13.23
CA ARG A 42 5.64 -8.10 14.44
C ARG A 42 7.04 -8.71 14.58
N ALA A 43 7.63 -9.20 13.49
CA ALA A 43 8.98 -9.76 13.49
C ALA A 43 10.07 -8.70 13.74
N ALA A 44 9.85 -7.46 13.28
CA ALA A 44 10.76 -6.34 13.48
C ALA A 44 10.62 -5.65 14.85
N THR A 45 9.54 -5.94 15.60
CA THR A 45 9.25 -5.27 16.87
C THR A 45 9.84 -6.04 18.06
N PRO A 46 10.56 -5.38 19.00
CA PRO A 46 11.06 -6.02 20.21
C PRO A 46 9.94 -6.62 21.07
N PRO A 47 10.23 -7.71 21.82
CA PRO A 47 9.25 -8.31 22.74
C PRO A 47 8.77 -7.27 23.76
N GLY A 48 7.45 -7.11 23.88
CA GLY A 48 6.81 -6.14 24.79
C GLY A 48 6.33 -4.83 24.14
N PHE A 49 6.76 -4.49 22.91
CA PHE A 49 6.38 -3.23 22.23
C PHE A 49 5.42 -3.40 21.04
N ILE A 50 4.90 -4.62 20.84
CA ILE A 50 4.03 -4.99 19.70
C ILE A 50 2.82 -4.05 19.58
N GLY A 51 2.14 -3.73 20.69
CA GLY A 51 0.97 -2.84 20.66
C GLY A 51 1.28 -1.42 20.18
N ILE A 52 2.48 -0.90 20.50
CA ILE A 52 2.92 0.43 20.09
C ILE A 52 3.28 0.44 18.60
N ALA A 53 3.99 -0.57 18.11
CA ALA A 53 4.34 -0.69 16.69
C ALA A 53 3.10 -0.85 15.77
N PHE A 54 2.13 -1.66 16.19
CA PHE A 54 0.85 -1.77 15.48
C PHE A 54 0.03 -0.46 15.57
N GLY A 55 0.08 0.24 16.70
CA GLY A 55 -0.54 1.57 16.87
C GLY A 55 0.01 2.61 15.88
N PHE A 56 1.34 2.68 15.72
CA PHE A 56 1.98 3.54 14.71
C PHE A 56 1.59 3.15 13.27
N THR A 57 1.60 1.86 12.96
CA THR A 57 1.28 1.35 11.61
C THR A 57 -0.17 1.65 11.22
N SER A 58 -1.11 1.44 12.14
CA SER A 58 -2.53 1.72 11.96
C SER A 58 -2.80 3.22 11.78
N THR A 59 -2.16 4.05 12.60
CA THR A 59 -2.26 5.52 12.48
C THR A 59 -1.74 6.01 11.14
N GLY A 60 -0.59 5.49 10.69
CA GLY A 60 -0.04 5.79 9.37
C GLY A 60 -0.97 5.36 8.23
N LEU A 61 -1.62 4.20 8.34
CA LEU A 61 -2.61 3.75 7.35
C LEU A 61 -3.84 4.66 7.32
N GLY A 62 -4.34 5.09 8.48
CA GLY A 62 -5.45 6.02 8.58
C GLY A 62 -5.15 7.38 7.95
N ILE A 63 -3.97 7.96 8.25
CA ILE A 63 -3.52 9.22 7.66
C ILE A 63 -3.35 9.07 6.14
N GLY A 64 -2.70 8.00 5.68
CA GLY A 64 -2.55 7.73 4.25
C GLY A 64 -3.88 7.57 3.53
N GLY A 65 -4.85 6.91 4.17
CA GLY A 65 -6.21 6.75 3.66
C GLY A 65 -7.00 8.07 3.61
N ALA A 66 -6.73 9.02 4.50
CA ALA A 66 -7.36 10.33 4.48
C ALA A 66 -6.70 11.28 3.47
N VAL A 67 -5.37 11.30 3.40
CA VAL A 67 -4.60 12.23 2.55
C VAL A 67 -4.56 11.75 1.10
N GLY A 68 -4.48 10.44 0.86
CA GLY A 68 -4.34 9.84 -0.48
C GLY A 68 -5.44 10.28 -1.45
N PRO A 69 -6.74 10.12 -1.14
CA PRO A 69 -7.83 10.53 -2.00
C PRO A 69 -7.89 12.04 -2.22
N VAL A 70 -7.51 12.86 -1.24
CA VAL A 70 -7.50 14.33 -1.35
C VAL A 70 -6.44 14.77 -2.35
N VAL A 71 -5.21 14.26 -2.21
CA VAL A 71 -4.10 14.61 -3.10
C VAL A 71 -4.34 14.06 -4.51
N CYS A 72 -4.78 12.80 -4.63
CA CYS A 72 -5.05 12.18 -5.93
C CYS A 72 -6.30 12.74 -6.61
N GLY A 73 -7.33 13.11 -5.84
CA GLY A 73 -8.54 13.74 -6.32
C GLY A 73 -8.28 15.15 -6.84
N TRP A 74 -7.46 15.93 -6.14
CA TRP A 74 -7.08 17.27 -6.59
C TRP A 74 -6.30 17.26 -7.91
N THR A 75 -5.41 16.28 -8.12
CA THR A 75 -4.69 16.11 -9.39
C THR A 75 -5.59 15.59 -10.52
N MET A 76 -6.62 14.80 -10.21
CA MET A 76 -7.65 14.40 -11.16
C MET A 76 -8.56 15.57 -11.55
N ASP A 77 -9.01 16.38 -10.59
CA ASP A 77 -9.86 17.56 -10.81
C ASP A 77 -9.13 18.65 -11.60
N ALA A 78 -7.80 18.73 -11.48
CA ALA A 78 -6.97 19.62 -12.29
C ALA A 78 -6.79 19.15 -13.75
N GLY A 79 -7.41 18.03 -14.15
CA GLY A 79 -7.36 17.49 -15.51
C GLY A 79 -5.99 16.91 -15.90
N ARG A 80 -5.11 16.63 -14.94
CA ARG A 80 -3.75 16.11 -15.17
C ARG A 80 -3.54 14.78 -14.44
N PRO A 81 -4.16 13.68 -14.92
CA PRO A 81 -4.07 12.37 -14.27
C PRO A 81 -2.64 11.81 -14.20
N ASP A 82 -1.75 12.24 -15.10
CA ASP A 82 -0.33 11.84 -15.09
C ASP A 82 0.38 12.19 -13.78
N TRP A 83 0.00 13.31 -13.16
CA TRP A 83 0.59 13.75 -11.89
C TRP A 83 0.22 12.83 -10.74
N THR A 84 -0.99 12.25 -10.75
CA THR A 84 -1.41 11.26 -9.77
C THR A 84 -0.49 10.04 -9.81
N PHE A 85 -0.18 9.54 -11.02
CA PHE A 85 0.72 8.39 -11.18
C PHE A 85 2.15 8.70 -10.73
N VAL A 86 2.68 9.89 -11.06
CA VAL A 86 4.01 10.33 -10.61
C VAL A 86 4.08 10.41 -9.08
N LEU A 87 3.04 10.95 -8.44
CA LEU A 87 2.99 11.14 -7.00
C LEU A 87 2.92 9.79 -6.27
N ILE A 88 2.10 8.86 -6.75
CA ILE A 88 2.04 7.49 -6.23
C ILE A 88 3.39 6.78 -6.43
N ALA A 89 4.02 6.93 -7.59
CA ALA A 89 5.33 6.33 -7.87
C ALA A 89 6.40 6.87 -6.91
N ALA A 90 6.43 8.19 -6.68
CA ALA A 90 7.37 8.83 -5.76
C ALA A 90 7.21 8.34 -4.32
N VAL A 91 5.97 8.29 -3.82
CA VAL A 91 5.66 7.80 -2.47
C VAL A 91 6.04 6.32 -2.32
N THR A 92 5.76 5.51 -3.34
CA THR A 92 6.11 4.08 -3.33
C THR A 92 7.63 3.88 -3.36
N ALA A 93 8.35 4.65 -4.17
CA ALA A 93 9.81 4.61 -4.23
C ALA A 93 10.44 5.01 -2.88
N LEU A 94 9.89 6.05 -2.22
CA LEU A 94 10.30 6.45 -0.89
C LEU A 94 10.07 5.34 0.15
N ALA A 95 8.90 4.68 0.10
CA ALA A 95 8.59 3.57 0.99
C ALA A 95 9.56 2.39 0.81
N VAL A 96 9.89 2.05 -0.44
CA VAL A 96 10.88 1.02 -0.76
C VAL A 96 12.25 1.40 -0.24
N PHE A 97 12.67 2.65 -0.43
CA PHE A 97 13.94 3.15 0.10
C PHE A 97 14.03 3.07 1.63
N THR A 98 12.95 3.37 2.35
CA THR A 98 12.87 3.21 3.80
C THR A 98 13.07 1.75 4.23
N VAL A 99 12.52 0.79 3.49
CA VAL A 99 12.74 -0.63 3.79
C VAL A 99 14.21 -1.02 3.59
N PHE A 100 14.86 -0.53 2.55
CA PHE A 100 16.28 -0.84 2.30
C PHE A 100 17.22 -0.24 3.36
N THR A 101 16.87 0.90 3.94
CA THR A 101 17.66 1.52 5.01
C THR A 101 17.47 0.82 6.37
N VAL A 102 16.36 0.11 6.57
CA VAL A 102 16.12 -0.71 7.76
C VAL A 102 16.48 -2.16 7.46
N GLN A 103 17.77 -2.51 7.57
CA GLN A 103 18.20 -3.91 7.53
C GLN A 103 17.79 -4.64 8.82
N PRO A 104 17.19 -5.85 8.74
CA PRO A 104 16.94 -6.67 9.92
C PRO A 104 18.27 -7.01 10.60
N GLY A 105 18.49 -6.48 11.80
CA GLY A 105 19.58 -6.92 12.65
C GLY A 105 19.35 -8.37 13.05
N ASP A 106 20.20 -9.27 12.58
CA ASP A 106 20.23 -10.69 12.94
C ASP A 106 20.37 -10.83 14.46
N HIS A 107 19.25 -11.07 15.16
CA HIS A 107 19.23 -11.47 16.58
C HIS A 107 18.98 -12.98 16.71
N ARG A 108 19.45 -13.79 15.76
CA ARG A 108 19.48 -15.26 15.88
C ARG A 108 20.82 -15.77 16.39
N ARG A 109 21.32 -15.18 17.47
CA ARG A 109 22.29 -15.79 18.39
C ARG A 109 22.00 -15.23 19.78
N ASP A 110 21.49 -16.09 20.65
CA ASP A 110 21.66 -16.10 22.12
C ASP A 110 20.36 -16.58 22.80
N GLY A 111 20.28 -17.89 23.06
CA GLY A 111 19.22 -18.56 23.81
C GLY A 111 18.91 -19.96 23.32
#